data_AF-A0A9P3BSC7-F1
#
_entry.id   AF-A0A9P3BSC7-F1
#
_cell.length_a   1.000
_cell.length_b   1.000
_cell.length_c   1.000
_cell.angle_alpha   90.00
_cell.angle_beta   90.00
_cell.angle_gamma   90.00
#
_symmetry.space_group_name_H-M   'P 1'
#
loop_
_entity.id
_entity.type
_entity.pdbx_description
1 polymer ?
#
loop_
_entity_poly.entity_id
_entity_poly.type
_entity_poly.pdbx_seq_one_letter_code
_entity_poly.pdbx_strand_id
1 'polypeptide(L)'
;MSLRAQGHENIITAARKRLYGQNRWWVVDVYVEDRSEQSDTQSLHSRLVRSLREHFPNQRQPPDGLIYERLRFYEGHLGSPPDHDAASAWWAILQHNPKSKKHKYLKAFFRHGSFPQAFDALLPIPGLWARMQIGVLHSLIALRCDEVRNSEQQQRKGPSNSGIITLQPVLFYLQGIRRMWVERIFGGNVTLAVHADVETVQALESRVPKVSDEDLGFLEGKMVKQTLFPSIEDPKTREDIWQRLQLIDAPILTLRTFFQDIRFLGVARKVMQTLLLPLGPWESKNKATIDEELGGHYRMAETAS
;
A
#
# COMPACT_ATOMS: atom_id res chain seq x y z
N MET A 1 -15.35 30.45 -24.45
CA MET A 1 -14.87 29.07 -24.22
C MET A 1 -13.63 29.16 -23.35
N SER A 2 -13.64 28.55 -22.15
CA SER A 2 -12.45 28.45 -21.29
C SER A 2 -11.79 27.10 -21.57
N LEU A 3 -10.59 27.11 -22.14
CA LEU A 3 -9.79 25.91 -22.36
C LEU A 3 -9.24 25.46 -21.01
N ARG A 4 -9.75 24.37 -20.45
CA ARG A 4 -9.22 23.78 -19.20
C ARG A 4 -8.13 22.77 -19.54
N ALA A 5 -6.87 23.12 -19.26
CA ALA A 5 -5.78 22.15 -19.28
C ALA A 5 -5.94 21.18 -18.10
N GLN A 6 -6.11 19.88 -18.36
CA GLN A 6 -6.21 18.87 -17.30
C GLN A 6 -4.86 18.22 -17.03
N GLY A 7 -4.36 18.24 -15.78
CA GLY A 7 -3.21 17.44 -15.36
C GLY A 7 -1.82 17.92 -15.79
N HIS A 8 -1.70 19.08 -16.44
CA HIS A 8 -0.42 19.59 -16.96
C HIS A 8 0.25 20.65 -16.07
N GLU A 9 -0.31 21.02 -14.92
CA GLU A 9 0.24 22.10 -14.07
C GLU A 9 1.68 21.83 -13.61
N ASN A 10 2.00 20.59 -13.28
CA ASN A 10 3.35 20.18 -12.90
C ASN A 10 4.32 20.27 -14.07
N ILE A 11 3.88 19.91 -15.28
CA ILE A 11 4.67 20.01 -16.51
C ILE A 11 4.89 21.47 -16.87
N ILE A 12 3.86 22.31 -16.77
CA ILE A 12 3.93 23.76 -17.03
C ILE A 12 4.89 24.41 -16.03
N THR A 13 4.80 24.04 -14.75
CA THR A 13 5.69 24.56 -13.69
C THR A 13 7.14 24.12 -13.91
N ALA A 14 7.36 22.86 -14.30
CA ALA A 14 8.70 22.35 -14.63
C ALA A 14 9.27 23.02 -15.90
N ALA A 15 8.44 23.18 -16.93
CA ALA A 15 8.80 23.85 -18.18
C ALA A 15 9.17 25.32 -17.94
N ARG A 16 8.41 26.04 -17.09
CA ARG A 16 8.75 27.41 -16.68
C ARG A 16 10.12 27.54 -16.01
N LYS A 17 10.55 26.50 -15.27
CA LYS A 17 11.88 26.46 -14.64
C LYS A 17 13.01 26.12 -15.60
N ARG A 18 12.72 25.50 -16.75
CA ARG A 18 13.71 24.90 -17.66
C ARG A 18 13.81 25.58 -19.03
N LEU A 19 12.72 26.16 -19.53
CA LEU A 19 12.64 26.79 -20.84
C LEU A 19 12.83 28.31 -20.71
N TYR A 20 13.80 28.87 -21.42
CA TYR A 20 14.14 30.29 -21.42
C TYR A 20 13.98 30.91 -22.82
N GLY A 21 13.74 32.22 -22.87
CA GLY A 21 13.71 33.00 -24.11
C GLY A 21 12.64 32.55 -25.12
N GLN A 22 13.05 32.37 -26.37
CA GLN A 22 12.19 32.03 -27.51
C GLN A 22 11.67 30.58 -27.51
N ASN A 23 12.12 29.73 -26.57
CA ASN A 23 11.70 28.32 -26.48
C ASN A 23 10.50 28.13 -25.53
N ARG A 24 9.77 29.20 -25.22
CA ARG A 24 8.64 29.20 -24.27
C ARG A 24 7.29 28.93 -24.96
N TRP A 25 7.30 28.02 -25.93
CA TRP A 25 6.11 27.54 -26.64
C TRP A 25 6.03 26.02 -26.53
N TRP A 26 4.82 25.48 -26.59
CA TRP A 26 4.60 24.04 -26.59
C TRP A 26 3.40 23.73 -27.48
N VAL A 27 3.39 22.50 -28.02
CA VAL A 27 2.26 21.97 -28.76
C VAL A 27 1.21 21.50 -27.77
N VAL A 28 -0.06 21.81 -28.04
CA VAL A 28 -1.21 21.34 -27.27
C VAL A 28 -2.16 20.64 -28.22
N ASP A 29 -2.61 19.44 -27.84
CA ASP A 29 -3.70 18.77 -28.52
C ASP A 29 -5.04 19.29 -27.96
N VAL A 30 -5.88 19.83 -28.84
CA VAL A 30 -7.20 20.35 -28.47
C VAL A 30 -8.27 19.37 -28.93
N TYR A 31 -9.00 18.81 -27.98
CA TYR A 31 -10.13 17.92 -28.23
C TYR A 31 -11.44 18.69 -28.12
N VAL A 32 -12.31 18.56 -29.11
CA VAL A 32 -13.64 19.21 -29.15
C VAL A 32 -14.70 18.18 -28.81
N GLU A 33 -15.55 18.49 -27.83
CA GLU A 33 -16.68 17.66 -27.43
C GLU A 33 -17.95 18.13 -28.15
N ASP A 34 -18.60 17.21 -28.88
CA ASP A 34 -19.95 17.43 -29.38
C ASP A 34 -20.96 17.11 -28.27
N ARG A 35 -21.86 18.05 -27.97
CA ARG A 35 -22.82 17.95 -26.86
C ARG A 35 -24.13 17.26 -27.25
N SER A 36 -24.26 16.82 -28.50
CA SER A 36 -25.54 16.43 -29.10
C SER A 36 -25.97 14.98 -28.88
N GLU A 37 -25.11 14.08 -28.39
CA GLU A 37 -25.46 12.66 -28.17
C GLU A 37 -25.21 12.24 -26.71
N GLN A 38 -26.21 12.38 -25.83
CA GLN A 38 -25.99 12.41 -24.38
C GLN A 38 -25.67 11.07 -23.67
N SER A 39 -25.87 9.90 -24.29
CA SER A 39 -25.70 8.61 -23.58
C SER A 39 -24.33 7.96 -23.83
N ASP A 40 -23.97 7.68 -25.09
CA ASP A 40 -22.70 7.01 -25.42
C ASP A 40 -21.49 7.96 -25.35
N THR A 41 -21.70 9.24 -25.68
CA THR A 41 -20.63 10.26 -25.68
C THR A 41 -20.13 10.57 -24.28
N GLN A 42 -20.95 10.42 -23.24
CA GLN A 42 -20.50 10.57 -21.84
C GLN A 42 -19.52 9.45 -21.43
N SER A 43 -19.76 8.22 -21.91
CA SER A 43 -18.86 7.08 -21.69
C SER A 43 -17.54 7.23 -22.46
N LEU A 44 -17.60 7.71 -23.71
CA LEU A 44 -16.41 7.95 -24.53
C LEU A 44 -15.59 9.14 -24.01
N HIS A 45 -16.26 10.21 -23.59
CA HIS A 45 -15.62 11.36 -22.97
C HIS A 45 -14.90 10.97 -21.68
N SER A 46 -15.56 10.23 -20.78
CA SER A 46 -14.92 9.77 -19.53
C SER A 46 -13.74 8.82 -19.80
N ARG A 47 -13.84 7.93 -20.80
CA ARG A 47 -12.72 7.08 -21.26
C ARG A 47 -11.57 7.89 -21.84
N LEU A 48 -11.85 8.91 -22.66
CA LEU A 48 -10.84 9.79 -23.25
C LEU A 48 -10.14 10.62 -22.17
N VAL A 49 -10.89 11.26 -21.27
CA VAL A 49 -10.35 12.04 -20.16
C VAL A 49 -9.49 11.17 -19.26
N ARG A 50 -9.94 9.95 -18.94
CA ARG A 50 -9.12 8.97 -18.22
C ARG A 50 -7.84 8.66 -18.98
N SER A 51 -7.96 8.29 -20.25
CA SER A 51 -6.81 7.95 -21.09
C SER A 51 -5.80 9.09 -21.05
N LEU A 52 -6.21 10.35 -21.25
CA LEU A 52 -5.32 11.50 -21.20
C LEU A 52 -4.67 11.71 -19.82
N ARG A 53 -5.40 11.52 -18.72
CA ARG A 53 -4.85 11.62 -17.35
C ARG A 53 -3.86 10.51 -17.00
N GLU A 54 -4.07 9.33 -17.58
CA GLU A 54 -3.29 8.12 -17.32
C GLU A 54 -2.28 7.83 -18.43
N HIS A 55 -2.26 8.65 -19.49
CA HIS A 55 -1.28 8.57 -20.55
C HIS A 55 -0.04 9.31 -20.11
N PHE A 56 1.07 8.59 -20.07
CA PHE A 56 2.35 9.10 -19.62
C PHE A 56 3.33 9.19 -20.80
N PRO A 57 3.13 10.11 -21.77
CA PRO A 57 4.07 10.25 -22.87
C PRO A 57 5.41 10.70 -22.27
N ASN A 58 6.43 9.85 -22.43
CA ASN A 58 7.81 10.09 -21.98
C ASN A 58 8.09 9.97 -20.46
N GLN A 59 7.15 9.49 -19.63
CA GLN A 59 7.50 9.23 -18.22
C GLN A 59 8.10 7.85 -18.01
N ARG A 60 8.98 7.75 -17.02
CA ARG A 60 9.43 6.46 -16.46
C ARG A 60 8.21 5.63 -16.07
N GLN A 61 8.35 4.29 -16.05
CA GLN A 61 7.25 3.40 -15.62
C GLN A 61 6.54 3.97 -14.38
N PRO A 62 5.18 3.98 -14.35
CA PRO A 62 4.44 4.45 -13.20
C PRO A 62 4.91 3.76 -11.92
N PRO A 63 4.90 4.47 -10.77
CA PRO A 63 5.30 3.86 -9.51
C PRO A 63 4.38 2.68 -9.19
N ASP A 64 4.98 1.64 -8.60
CA ASP A 64 4.31 0.37 -8.30
C ASP A 64 3.02 0.54 -7.48
N GLY A 65 2.98 1.50 -6.55
CA GLY A 65 1.80 1.80 -5.76
C GLY A 65 0.64 2.38 -6.54
N LEU A 66 0.92 3.27 -7.50
CA LEU A 66 -0.12 3.83 -8.37
C LEU A 66 -0.72 2.74 -9.26
N ILE A 67 0.10 1.80 -9.75
CA ILE A 67 -0.38 0.64 -10.51
C ILE A 67 -1.33 -0.21 -9.65
N TYR A 68 -0.94 -0.51 -8.41
CA TYR A 68 -1.78 -1.29 -7.49
C TYR A 68 -3.10 -0.57 -7.19
N GLU A 69 -3.03 0.70 -6.81
CA GLU A 69 -4.20 1.53 -6.48
C GLU A 69 -5.20 1.59 -7.65
N ARG A 70 -4.70 1.85 -8.87
CA ARG A 70 -5.53 1.95 -10.08
C ARG A 70 -6.17 0.61 -10.45
N LEU A 71 -5.43 -0.49 -10.36
CA LEU A 71 -5.98 -1.82 -10.59
C LEU A 71 -7.13 -2.12 -9.62
N ARG A 72 -6.94 -1.88 -8.32
CA ARG A 72 -8.00 -2.13 -7.32
C ARG A 72 -9.19 -1.18 -7.46
N PHE A 73 -8.94 0.07 -7.86
CA PHE A 73 -9.98 1.04 -8.19
C PHE A 73 -10.86 0.55 -9.34
N TYR A 74 -10.25 0.11 -10.45
CA TYR A 74 -10.99 -0.40 -11.62
C TYR A 74 -11.59 -1.80 -11.42
N GLU A 75 -11.09 -2.56 -10.45
CA GLU A 75 -11.72 -3.81 -9.99
C GLU A 75 -12.91 -3.56 -9.03
N GLY A 76 -13.24 -2.30 -8.73
CA GLY A 76 -14.44 -1.91 -7.97
C GLY A 76 -14.30 -1.90 -6.44
N HIS A 77 -13.09 -2.02 -5.90
CA HIS A 77 -12.87 -2.17 -4.45
C HIS A 77 -12.96 -0.83 -3.67
N LEU A 78 -13.15 0.30 -4.35
CA LEU A 78 -13.34 1.64 -3.79
C LEU A 78 -14.77 2.19 -4.03
N GLY A 79 -15.77 1.31 -4.22
CA GLY A 79 -17.16 1.71 -4.46
C GLY A 79 -17.41 2.28 -5.86
N SER A 80 -16.45 2.14 -6.77
CA SER A 80 -16.58 2.52 -8.18
C SER A 80 -17.10 1.33 -9.01
N PRO A 81 -17.85 1.57 -10.10
CA PRO A 81 -18.24 0.50 -11.00
C PRO A 81 -16.98 -0.14 -11.63
N PRO A 82 -16.95 -1.48 -11.76
CA PRO A 82 -15.80 -2.16 -12.34
C PRO A 82 -15.63 -1.76 -13.80
N ASP A 83 -14.40 -1.41 -14.20
CA ASP A 83 -14.04 -1.13 -15.59
C ASP A 83 -12.94 -2.08 -16.04
N HIS A 84 -13.36 -3.13 -16.75
CA HIS A 84 -12.47 -4.17 -17.24
C HIS A 84 -11.49 -3.69 -18.30
N ASP A 85 -11.87 -2.70 -19.12
CA ASP A 85 -11.02 -2.15 -20.18
C ASP A 85 -9.84 -1.38 -19.55
N ALA A 86 -10.12 -0.53 -18.56
CA ALA A 86 -9.07 0.18 -17.83
C ALA A 86 -8.19 -0.75 -17.03
N ALA A 87 -8.77 -1.71 -16.30
CA ALA A 87 -7.98 -2.70 -15.57
C ALA A 87 -7.01 -3.43 -16.53
N SER A 88 -7.51 -3.83 -17.71
CA SER A 88 -6.70 -4.48 -18.75
C SER A 88 -5.58 -3.57 -19.28
N ALA A 89 -5.83 -2.28 -19.46
CA ALA A 89 -4.80 -1.31 -19.84
C ALA A 89 -3.68 -1.21 -18.78
N TRP A 90 -4.03 -1.14 -17.49
CA TRP A 90 -3.06 -1.12 -16.40
C TRP A 90 -2.27 -2.44 -16.28
N TRP A 91 -2.91 -3.58 -16.54
CA TRP A 91 -2.23 -4.87 -16.67
C TRP A 91 -1.25 -4.89 -17.85
N ALA A 92 -1.61 -4.27 -18.99
CA ALA A 92 -0.73 -4.16 -20.15
C ALA A 92 0.51 -3.31 -19.85
N ILE A 93 0.37 -2.18 -19.13
CA ILE A 93 1.51 -1.35 -18.67
C ILE A 93 2.49 -2.18 -17.85
N LEU A 94 1.99 -3.05 -16.97
CA LEU A 94 2.83 -3.91 -16.13
C LEU A 94 3.53 -5.02 -16.93
N GLN A 95 2.90 -5.50 -18.01
CA GLN A 95 3.42 -6.54 -18.90
C GLN A 95 4.37 -6.00 -19.98
N HIS A 96 4.27 -4.71 -20.32
CA HIS A 96 5.08 -4.06 -21.35
C HIS A 96 6.59 -4.18 -21.10
N ASN A 97 7.03 -4.36 -19.85
CA ASN A 97 8.44 -4.61 -19.53
C ASN A 97 8.73 -6.12 -19.44
N PRO A 98 9.29 -6.75 -20.49
CA PRO A 98 9.50 -8.20 -20.54
C PRO A 98 10.53 -8.71 -19.53
N LYS A 99 11.41 -7.83 -19.01
CA LYS A 99 12.40 -8.19 -17.99
C LYS A 99 11.79 -8.29 -16.59
N SER A 100 10.61 -7.70 -16.39
CA SER A 100 9.97 -7.59 -15.08
C SER A 100 8.92 -8.68 -14.86
N LYS A 101 9.11 -9.50 -13.82
CA LYS A 101 8.14 -10.53 -13.41
C LYS A 101 7.02 -9.99 -12.50
N LYS A 102 6.92 -8.66 -12.33
CA LYS A 102 5.94 -8.01 -11.44
C LYS A 102 4.50 -8.45 -11.71
N HIS A 103 4.10 -8.61 -12.96
CA HIS A 103 2.77 -9.10 -13.32
C HIS A 103 2.48 -10.51 -12.77
N LYS A 104 3.47 -11.40 -12.74
CA LYS A 104 3.33 -12.75 -12.16
C LYS A 104 3.20 -12.68 -10.65
N TYR A 105 4.01 -11.83 -10.00
CA TYR A 105 3.97 -11.64 -8.56
C TYR A 105 2.65 -11.06 -8.10
N LEU A 106 2.13 -10.08 -8.82
CA LEU A 106 0.83 -9.47 -8.52
C LEU A 106 -0.33 -10.45 -8.74
N LYS A 107 -0.31 -11.24 -9.83
CA LYS A 107 -1.30 -12.31 -10.06
C LYS A 107 -1.25 -13.38 -8.97
N ALA A 108 -0.06 -13.78 -8.52
CA ALA A 108 0.08 -14.72 -7.42
C ALA A 108 -0.44 -14.11 -6.11
N PHE A 109 -0.13 -12.84 -5.85
CA PHE A 109 -0.57 -12.11 -4.67
C PHE A 109 -2.10 -12.06 -4.56
N PHE A 110 -2.80 -11.75 -5.65
CA PHE A 110 -4.28 -11.74 -5.67
C PHE A 110 -4.93 -13.12 -5.49
N ARG A 111 -4.17 -14.21 -5.62
CA ARG A 111 -4.68 -15.56 -5.32
C ARG A 111 -4.66 -15.87 -3.82
N HIS A 112 -3.93 -15.11 -3.01
CA HIS A 112 -4.02 -15.25 -1.56
C HIS A 112 -5.31 -14.59 -1.07
N GLY A 113 -6.05 -15.27 -0.20
CA GLY A 113 -7.35 -14.77 0.26
C GLY A 113 -7.26 -13.55 1.20
N SER A 114 -6.27 -13.53 2.09
CA SER A 114 -6.22 -12.56 3.21
C SER A 114 -5.33 -11.34 2.96
N PHE A 115 -4.24 -11.48 2.19
CA PHE A 115 -3.32 -10.37 1.94
C PHE A 115 -3.91 -9.22 1.12
N PRO A 116 -4.57 -9.46 -0.04
CA PRO A 116 -5.16 -8.38 -0.82
C PRO A 116 -6.13 -7.56 0.01
N GLN A 117 -7.00 -8.21 0.80
CA GLN A 117 -7.97 -7.53 1.66
C GLN A 117 -7.31 -6.59 2.68
N ALA A 118 -6.19 -6.99 3.28
CA ALA A 118 -5.45 -6.15 4.22
C ALA A 118 -4.77 -4.95 3.54
N PHE A 119 -4.24 -5.14 2.33
CA PHE A 119 -3.70 -4.05 1.51
C PHE A 119 -4.79 -3.11 1.01
N ASP A 120 -5.94 -3.64 0.63
CA ASP A 120 -7.07 -2.84 0.16
C ASP A 120 -7.63 -1.93 1.25
N ALA A 121 -7.57 -2.39 2.50
CA ALA A 121 -7.94 -1.57 3.66
C ALA A 121 -7.03 -0.33 3.84
N LEU A 122 -5.88 -0.27 3.16
CA LEU A 122 -4.96 0.88 3.13
C LEU A 122 -5.16 1.78 1.90
N LEU A 123 -5.97 1.38 0.91
CA LEU A 123 -6.27 2.19 -0.28
C LEU A 123 -6.83 3.59 0.03
N PRO A 124 -7.60 3.82 1.10
CA PRO A 124 -8.09 5.17 1.43
C PRO A 124 -6.98 6.20 1.73
N ILE A 125 -5.73 5.76 1.94
CA ILE A 125 -4.60 6.61 2.32
C ILE A 125 -3.60 6.67 1.16
N PRO A 126 -3.72 7.64 0.23
CA PRO A 126 -2.96 7.64 -1.03
C PRO A 126 -1.44 7.78 -0.80
N GLY A 127 -1.03 8.58 0.19
CA GLY A 127 0.39 8.85 0.48
C GLY A 127 1.22 7.61 0.84
N LEU A 128 0.60 6.56 1.39
CA LEU A 128 1.29 5.31 1.74
C LEU A 128 1.83 4.58 0.51
N TRP A 129 1.15 4.69 -0.63
CA TRP A 129 1.44 3.91 -1.83
C TRP A 129 2.69 4.38 -2.58
N ALA A 130 3.21 5.59 -2.29
CA ALA A 130 4.42 6.12 -2.94
C ALA A 130 5.65 5.22 -2.79
N ARG A 131 5.74 4.45 -1.70
CA ARG A 131 6.86 3.54 -1.41
C ARG A 131 6.49 2.06 -1.57
N MET A 132 5.32 1.77 -2.15
CA MET A 132 4.89 0.40 -2.46
C MET A 132 5.84 -0.25 -3.46
N GLN A 133 6.15 -1.53 -3.25
CA GLN A 133 7.03 -2.31 -4.13
C GLN A 133 6.36 -3.63 -4.52
N ILE A 134 5.75 -3.69 -5.71
CA ILE A 134 5.16 -4.94 -6.25
C ILE A 134 6.25 -6.02 -6.37
N GLY A 135 7.50 -5.60 -6.62
CA GLY A 135 8.65 -6.49 -6.68
C GLY A 135 8.89 -7.31 -5.40
N VAL A 136 8.46 -6.87 -4.21
CA VAL A 136 8.71 -7.57 -2.94
C VAL A 136 7.54 -8.51 -2.55
N LEU A 137 6.40 -8.40 -3.21
CA LEU A 137 5.20 -9.21 -2.88
C LEU A 137 5.44 -10.71 -3.01
N HIS A 138 6.29 -11.15 -3.95
CA HIS A 138 6.65 -12.57 -4.06
C HIS A 138 7.42 -13.08 -2.83
N SER A 139 8.24 -12.24 -2.20
CA SER A 139 8.92 -12.59 -0.95
C SER A 139 7.92 -12.72 0.20
N LEU A 140 6.93 -11.82 0.26
CA LEU A 140 5.86 -11.88 1.25
C LEU A 140 5.04 -13.17 1.13
N ILE A 141 4.69 -13.57 -0.10
CA ILE A 141 4.04 -14.87 -0.36
C ILE A 141 4.95 -16.04 0.02
N ALA A 142 6.23 -15.94 -0.33
CA ALA A 142 7.19 -16.99 -0.04
C ALA A 142 7.38 -17.18 1.47
N LEU A 143 7.24 -16.12 2.28
CA LEU A 143 7.37 -16.16 3.75
C LEU A 143 6.34 -17.09 4.43
N ARG A 144 5.19 -17.37 3.80
CA ARG A 144 4.15 -18.26 4.34
C ARG A 144 3.63 -17.84 5.72
N CYS A 145 3.71 -16.54 6.04
CA CYS A 145 3.19 -15.99 7.29
C CYS A 145 1.66 -15.78 7.28
N ASP A 146 0.96 -16.38 6.31
CA ASP A 146 -0.50 -16.44 6.19
C ASP A 146 -1.11 -17.74 6.73
N GLU A 147 -0.29 -18.69 7.18
CA GLU A 147 -0.73 -20.03 7.61
C GLU A 147 -1.75 -19.98 8.75
N VAL A 148 -3.03 -20.01 8.36
CA VAL A 148 -4.12 -20.45 9.22
C VAL A 148 -3.88 -21.93 9.44
N ARG A 149 -3.63 -22.30 10.69
CA ARG A 149 -3.65 -23.69 11.15
C ARG A 149 -5.07 -24.22 10.91
N ASN A 150 -5.36 -24.71 9.71
CA ASN A 150 -6.55 -25.51 9.46
C ASN A 150 -6.33 -26.85 10.19
N SER A 151 -6.54 -26.86 11.50
CA SER A 151 -6.81 -28.09 12.22
C SER A 151 -8.22 -28.58 11.89
N GLU A 152 -8.51 -28.77 10.59
CA GLU A 152 -9.60 -29.62 10.14
C GLU A 152 -9.11 -31.06 10.15
N GLN A 153 -8.89 -31.59 11.35
CA GLN A 153 -9.00 -33.01 11.70
C GLN A 153 -8.67 -33.19 13.19
N GLN A 154 -9.49 -32.61 14.09
CA GLN A 154 -9.74 -33.29 15.37
C GLN A 154 -11.11 -32.90 15.90
N GLN A 155 -12.09 -33.73 15.54
CA GLN A 155 -13.41 -33.76 16.13
C GLN A 155 -13.28 -34.22 17.59
N ARG A 156 -12.97 -33.31 18.53
CA ARG A 156 -13.25 -33.50 19.96
C ARG A 156 -13.69 -32.18 20.59
N LYS A 157 -14.98 -32.15 20.90
CA LYS A 157 -15.64 -31.14 21.73
C LYS A 157 -14.98 -31.09 23.12
N GLY A 158 -14.59 -29.90 23.56
CA GLY A 158 -14.25 -29.57 24.94
C GLY A 158 -14.29 -28.05 25.10
N PRO A 159 -15.02 -27.48 26.08
CA PRO A 159 -15.13 -26.05 26.25
C PRO A 159 -13.99 -25.58 27.17
N SER A 160 -12.95 -25.03 26.58
CA SER A 160 -12.02 -24.16 27.30
C SER A 160 -11.47 -23.13 26.33
N ASN A 161 -12.00 -21.92 26.48
CA ASN A 161 -11.54 -20.69 25.84
C ASN A 161 -10.05 -20.49 26.13
N SER A 162 -9.22 -20.83 25.18
CA SER A 162 -7.94 -20.17 24.95
C SER A 162 -7.77 -20.11 23.43
N GLY A 163 -8.43 -19.12 22.84
CA GLY A 163 -8.28 -18.82 21.42
C GLY A 163 -6.80 -18.59 21.15
N ILE A 164 -6.15 -19.59 20.56
CA ILE A 164 -4.82 -19.43 19.98
C ILE A 164 -5.02 -18.39 18.89
N ILE A 165 -4.63 -17.15 19.17
CA ILE A 165 -4.54 -16.07 18.19
C ILE A 165 -3.53 -16.61 17.18
N THR A 166 -4.01 -17.14 16.05
CA THR A 166 -3.17 -17.52 14.93
C THR A 166 -2.46 -16.26 14.49
N LEU A 167 -1.19 -16.14 14.87
CA LEU A 167 -0.34 -15.01 14.54
C LEU A 167 -0.21 -14.99 13.02
N GLN A 168 -0.90 -14.05 12.37
CA GLN A 168 -0.56 -13.61 11.02
C GLN A 168 0.21 -12.29 11.19
N PRO A 169 1.53 -12.31 11.51
CA PRO A 169 2.24 -11.11 11.94
C PRO A 169 2.24 -10.03 10.86
N VAL A 170 2.25 -10.46 9.60
CA VAL A 170 2.16 -9.58 8.43
C VAL A 170 0.80 -8.89 8.36
N LEU A 171 -0.31 -9.61 8.59
CA LEU A 171 -1.64 -8.99 8.60
C LEU A 171 -1.81 -8.07 9.81
N PHE A 172 -1.31 -8.46 10.98
CA PHE A 172 -1.34 -7.62 12.18
C PHE A 172 -0.56 -6.31 11.96
N TYR A 173 0.59 -6.37 11.26
CA TYR A 173 1.35 -5.17 10.90
C TYR A 173 0.55 -4.28 9.95
N LEU A 174 -0.03 -4.83 8.87
CA LEU A 174 -0.84 -4.06 7.92
C LEU A 174 -2.07 -3.42 8.59
N GLN A 175 -2.74 -4.16 9.47
CA GLN A 175 -3.80 -3.63 10.32
C GLN A 175 -3.26 -2.55 11.28
N GLY A 176 -2.05 -2.71 11.80
CA GLY A 176 -1.34 -1.71 12.59
C GLY A 176 -1.14 -0.39 11.84
N ILE A 177 -0.72 -0.45 10.56
CA ILE A 177 -0.63 0.74 9.69
C ILE A 177 -2.01 1.40 9.60
N ARG A 178 -3.06 0.64 9.26
CA ARG A 178 -4.41 1.19 9.15
C ARG A 178 -4.87 1.86 10.44
N ARG A 179 -4.69 1.19 11.59
CA ARG A 179 -5.07 1.74 12.90
C ARG A 179 -4.29 3.00 13.24
N MET A 180 -2.99 3.04 12.94
CA MET A 180 -2.17 4.24 13.15
C MET A 180 -2.73 5.43 12.37
N TRP A 181 -3.00 5.27 11.09
CA TRP A 181 -3.47 6.37 10.25
C TRP A 181 -4.93 6.72 10.51
N VAL A 182 -5.84 5.75 10.40
CA VAL A 182 -7.29 6.00 10.48
C VAL A 182 -7.73 6.28 11.91
N GLU A 183 -7.31 5.49 12.89
CA GLU A 183 -7.81 5.58 14.26
C GLU A 183 -7.00 6.57 15.10
N ARG A 184 -5.66 6.49 15.08
CA ARG A 184 -4.83 7.37 15.92
C ARG A 184 -4.73 8.78 15.35
N ILE A 185 -4.30 8.93 14.10
CA ILE A 185 -4.07 10.25 13.49
C ILE A 185 -5.42 10.92 13.15
N PHE A 186 -6.30 10.23 12.42
CA PHE A 186 -7.57 10.81 11.97
C PHE A 186 -8.75 10.59 12.91
N GLY A 187 -8.56 9.93 14.06
CA GLY A 187 -9.61 9.75 15.09
C GLY A 187 -10.82 8.95 14.61
N GLY A 188 -10.62 8.00 13.71
CA GLY A 188 -11.65 7.16 13.12
C GLY A 188 -12.34 7.78 11.90
N ASN A 189 -12.02 9.02 11.54
CA ASN A 189 -12.63 9.66 10.39
C ASN A 189 -11.94 9.23 9.08
N VAL A 190 -12.54 8.26 8.40
CA VAL A 190 -12.03 7.70 7.13
C VAL A 190 -11.99 8.75 6.01
N THR A 191 -12.83 9.79 6.03
CA THR A 191 -12.83 10.80 4.96
C THR A 191 -11.56 11.64 4.96
N LEU A 192 -10.93 11.81 6.13
CA LEU A 192 -9.67 12.53 6.26
C LEU A 192 -8.46 11.75 5.72
N ALA A 193 -8.58 10.42 5.63
CA ALA A 193 -7.51 9.55 5.14
C ALA A 193 -7.04 9.92 3.72
N VAL A 194 -7.95 10.42 2.88
CA VAL A 194 -7.68 10.84 1.50
C VAL A 194 -6.72 12.03 1.44
N HIS A 195 -6.66 12.85 2.50
CA HIS A 195 -5.77 14.02 2.56
C HIS A 195 -4.35 13.70 3.01
N ALA A 196 -4.04 12.43 3.29
CA ALA A 196 -2.67 11.99 3.56
C ALA A 196 -1.86 11.94 2.26
N ASP A 197 -1.20 13.03 1.91
CA ASP A 197 -0.31 13.09 0.75
C ASP A 197 1.05 12.39 1.01
N VAL A 198 1.83 12.25 -0.06
CA VAL A 198 3.12 11.56 -0.04
C VAL A 198 4.16 12.26 0.85
N GLU A 199 4.20 13.59 0.83
CA GLU A 199 5.16 14.39 1.60
C GLU A 199 4.84 14.33 3.10
N THR A 200 3.56 14.37 3.43
CA THR A 200 3.05 14.21 4.80
C THR A 200 3.38 12.83 5.34
N VAL A 201 3.10 11.76 4.58
CA VAL A 201 3.44 10.39 4.99
C VAL A 201 4.95 10.22 5.20
N GLN A 202 5.77 10.79 4.32
CA GLN A 202 7.23 10.73 4.45
C GLN A 202 7.76 11.53 5.64
N ALA A 203 7.14 12.66 5.97
CA ALA A 203 7.54 13.46 7.12
C ALA A 203 7.21 12.77 8.46
N LEU A 204 6.11 12.01 8.49
CA LEU A 204 5.64 11.29 9.68
C LEU A 204 6.30 9.91 9.84
N GLU A 205 6.76 9.29 8.76
CA GLU A 205 7.36 7.94 8.77
C GLU A 205 8.42 7.77 9.88
N SER A 206 8.25 6.71 10.70
CA SER A 206 9.17 6.30 11.77
C SER A 206 9.41 7.34 12.88
N ARG A 207 8.58 8.39 12.99
CA ARG A 207 8.66 9.38 14.07
C ARG A 207 7.88 8.93 15.30
N VAL A 208 8.33 9.38 16.48
CA VAL A 208 7.68 9.08 17.77
C VAL A 208 7.49 10.38 18.59
N PRO A 209 6.47 11.19 18.27
CA PRO A 209 6.36 12.55 18.79
C PRO A 209 6.20 12.63 20.31
N LYS A 210 5.57 11.63 20.95
CA LYS A 210 5.38 11.63 22.41
C LYS A 210 6.67 11.39 23.20
N VAL A 211 7.65 10.73 22.58
CA VAL A 211 8.87 10.26 23.27
C VAL A 211 10.09 11.09 22.86
N SER A 212 10.12 11.59 21.63
CA SER A 212 11.22 12.37 21.08
C SER A 212 10.83 13.83 20.91
N ASP A 213 11.44 14.70 21.73
CA ASP A 213 11.25 16.16 21.63
C ASP A 213 11.73 16.71 20.27
N GLU A 214 12.75 16.08 19.67
CA GLU A 214 13.23 16.42 18.32
C GLU A 214 12.16 16.13 17.26
N ASP A 215 11.48 14.98 17.37
CA ASP A 215 10.40 14.62 16.46
C ASP A 215 9.19 15.54 16.64
N LEU A 216 8.85 15.84 17.89
CA LEU A 216 7.75 16.75 18.21
C LEU A 216 8.01 18.14 17.64
N GLY A 217 9.17 18.73 17.90
CA GLY A 217 9.53 20.06 17.38
C GLY A 217 9.62 20.10 15.86
N PHE A 218 10.12 19.03 15.22
CA PHE A 218 10.14 18.90 13.77
C PHE A 218 8.71 18.91 13.17
N LEU A 219 7.79 18.16 13.77
CA LEU A 219 6.41 18.09 13.29
C LEU A 219 5.63 19.36 13.60
N GLU A 220 5.86 19.99 14.75
CA GLU A 220 5.26 21.27 15.12
C GLU A 220 5.62 22.34 14.08
N GLY A 221 6.92 22.47 13.77
CA GLY A 221 7.39 23.40 12.75
C GLY A 221 6.76 23.15 11.37
N LYS A 222 6.46 21.89 11.04
CA LYS A 222 5.78 21.54 9.79
C LYS A 222 4.27 21.78 9.81
N MET A 223 3.61 21.61 10.96
CA MET A 223 2.20 21.93 11.15
C MET A 223 1.96 23.45 11.04
N VAL A 224 2.81 24.26 11.68
CA VAL A 224 2.75 25.74 11.61
C VAL A 224 2.97 26.25 10.19
N LYS A 225 3.91 25.65 9.45
CA LYS A 225 4.16 25.97 8.03
C LYS A 225 3.09 25.42 7.08
N GLN A 226 2.06 24.73 7.59
CA GLN A 226 1.02 24.06 6.80
C GLN A 226 1.55 23.08 5.74
N THR A 227 2.72 22.49 6.00
CA THR A 227 3.34 21.49 5.12
C THR A 227 2.86 20.06 5.40
N LEU A 228 2.23 19.84 6.57
CA LEU A 228 1.54 18.60 6.90
C LEU A 228 0.05 18.76 6.61
N PHE A 229 -0.51 17.81 5.85
CA PHE A 229 -1.91 17.81 5.41
C PHE A 229 -2.33 19.13 4.75
N PRO A 230 -1.67 19.57 3.67
CA PRO A 230 -1.94 20.87 3.04
C PRO A 230 -3.37 20.99 2.49
N SER A 231 -4.01 19.87 2.16
CA SER A 231 -5.41 19.84 1.69
C SER A 231 -6.45 20.04 2.79
N ILE A 232 -6.07 19.99 4.07
CA ILE A 232 -6.97 20.24 5.19
C ILE A 232 -6.82 21.70 5.60
N GLU A 233 -7.79 22.52 5.22
CA GLU A 233 -7.82 23.96 5.51
C GLU A 233 -8.49 24.28 6.85
N ASP A 234 -9.41 23.42 7.32
CA ASP A 234 -10.18 23.66 8.55
C ASP A 234 -9.27 23.70 9.79
N PRO A 235 -9.15 24.87 10.48
CA PRO A 235 -8.24 25.02 11.61
C PRO A 235 -8.55 24.08 12.77
N LYS A 236 -9.84 23.80 13.02
CA LYS A 236 -10.25 22.94 14.13
C LYS A 236 -9.83 21.49 13.88
N THR A 237 -10.08 20.97 12.69
CA THR A 237 -9.63 19.63 12.29
C THR A 237 -8.11 19.50 12.35
N ARG A 238 -7.37 20.53 11.95
CA ARG A 238 -5.90 20.54 12.04
C ARG A 238 -5.41 20.48 13.49
N GLU A 239 -6.03 21.24 14.38
CA GLU A 239 -5.72 21.21 15.82
C GLU A 239 -6.02 19.84 16.42
N ASP A 240 -7.18 19.26 16.10
CA ASP A 240 -7.55 17.91 16.57
C ASP A 240 -6.55 16.84 16.09
N ILE A 241 -6.07 16.93 14.84
CA ILE A 241 -5.01 16.06 14.31
C ILE A 241 -3.70 16.28 15.07
N TRP A 242 -3.33 17.54 15.33
CA TRP A 242 -2.11 17.88 16.05
C TRP A 242 -2.09 17.31 17.47
N GLN A 243 -3.17 17.51 18.22
CA GLN A 243 -3.33 16.98 19.58
C GLN A 243 -3.18 15.45 19.61
N ARG A 244 -3.72 14.75 18.60
CA ARG A 244 -3.57 13.29 18.50
C ARG A 244 -2.15 12.86 18.12
N LEU A 245 -1.49 13.58 17.22
CA LEU A 245 -0.11 13.28 16.80
C LEU A 245 0.86 13.33 17.99
N GLN A 246 0.69 14.30 18.90
CA GLN A 246 1.51 14.43 20.10
C GLN A 246 1.40 13.22 21.04
N LEU A 247 0.29 12.48 21.00
CA LEU A 247 0.04 11.34 21.89
C LEU A 247 0.66 10.03 21.40
N ILE A 248 1.24 10.01 20.19
CA ILE A 248 1.77 8.79 19.57
C ILE A 248 3.12 8.40 20.20
N ASP A 249 3.13 7.29 20.95
CA ASP A 249 4.29 6.70 21.63
C ASP A 249 5.00 5.59 20.83
N ALA A 250 4.52 5.25 19.64
CA ALA A 250 5.11 4.23 18.79
C ALA A 250 5.57 4.82 17.45
N PRO A 251 6.56 4.22 16.77
CA PRO A 251 6.93 4.63 15.42
C PRO A 251 5.73 4.63 14.48
N ILE A 252 5.49 5.75 13.80
CA ILE A 252 4.41 5.85 12.83
C ILE A 252 4.71 4.90 11.66
N LEU A 253 3.90 3.84 11.57
CA LEU A 253 4.06 2.76 10.60
C LEU A 253 3.62 3.19 9.20
N THR A 254 4.37 2.77 8.19
CA THR A 254 4.05 2.99 6.77
C THR A 254 4.32 1.74 5.94
N LEU A 255 3.92 1.75 4.67
CA LEU A 255 4.30 0.68 3.74
C LEU A 255 5.82 0.59 3.56
N ARG A 256 6.56 1.70 3.70
CA ARG A 256 8.03 1.69 3.60
C ARG A 256 8.66 0.93 4.76
N THR A 257 8.27 1.24 6.00
CA THR A 257 8.79 0.54 7.19
C THR A 257 8.44 -0.94 7.12
N PHE A 258 7.21 -1.27 6.70
CA PHE A 258 6.78 -2.64 6.47
C PHE A 258 7.68 -3.43 5.51
N PHE A 259 7.98 -2.87 4.32
CA PHE A 259 8.87 -3.56 3.37
C PHE A 259 10.31 -3.65 3.88
N GLN A 260 10.77 -2.71 4.71
CA GLN A 260 12.06 -2.82 5.37
C GLN A 260 12.06 -3.96 6.38
N ASP A 261 11.06 -4.03 7.24
CA ASP A 261 10.92 -5.00 8.33
C ASP A 261 10.76 -6.44 7.79
N ILE A 262 10.00 -6.62 6.71
CA ILE A 262 9.84 -7.93 6.06
C ILE A 262 11.16 -8.51 5.55
N ARG A 263 12.12 -7.66 5.14
CA ARG A 263 13.44 -8.16 4.72
C ARG A 263 14.19 -8.77 5.89
N PHE A 264 14.07 -8.19 7.08
CA PHE A 264 14.64 -8.78 8.30
C PHE A 264 13.98 -10.10 8.66
N LEU A 265 12.65 -10.19 8.54
CA LEU A 265 11.92 -11.46 8.74
C LEU A 265 12.38 -12.55 7.77
N GLY A 266 12.66 -12.20 6.51
CA GLY A 266 13.24 -13.12 5.53
C GLY A 266 14.60 -13.67 5.92
N VAL A 267 15.45 -12.86 6.55
CA VAL A 267 16.75 -13.31 7.08
C VAL A 267 16.56 -14.18 8.30
N ALA A 268 15.76 -13.74 9.26
CA ALA A 268 15.47 -14.49 10.49
C ALA A 268 14.89 -15.88 10.16
N ARG A 269 13.97 -15.97 9.20
CA ARG A 269 13.43 -17.25 8.72
C ARG A 269 14.52 -18.17 8.19
N LYS A 270 15.43 -17.67 7.34
CA LYS A 270 16.52 -18.50 6.80
C LYS A 270 17.42 -19.02 7.91
N VAL A 271 17.76 -18.17 8.89
CA VAL A 271 18.57 -18.57 10.04
C VAL A 271 17.85 -19.64 10.85
N MET A 272 16.56 -19.42 11.16
CA MET A 272 15.75 -20.41 11.89
C MET A 272 15.61 -21.72 11.11
N GLN A 273 15.43 -21.70 9.79
CA GLN A 273 15.44 -22.91 8.97
C GLN A 273 16.78 -23.64 9.07
N THR A 274 17.91 -22.94 9.00
CA THR A 274 19.22 -23.58 9.16
C THR A 274 19.44 -24.18 10.54
N LEU A 275 18.92 -23.53 11.59
CA LEU A 275 19.09 -23.98 12.98
C LEU A 275 18.13 -25.11 13.37
N LEU A 276 16.91 -25.11 12.83
CA LEU A 276 15.85 -26.05 13.21
C LEU A 276 15.74 -27.23 12.24
N LEU A 277 15.98 -27.01 10.94
CA LEU A 277 16.01 -28.03 9.89
C LEU A 277 17.47 -28.28 9.46
N PRO A 278 18.26 -29.10 10.18
CA PRO A 278 19.53 -29.58 9.64
C PRO A 278 19.22 -30.42 8.40
N LEU A 279 19.42 -29.83 7.22
CA LEU A 279 19.22 -30.46 5.91
C LEU A 279 20.09 -31.73 5.80
N GLY A 280 19.53 -32.89 6.12
CA GLY A 280 20.02 -34.17 5.62
C GLY A 280 19.80 -34.23 4.09
N PRO A 281 20.67 -34.90 3.30
CA PRO A 281 20.72 -34.66 1.85
C PRO A 281 19.54 -35.23 1.04
N TRP A 282 18.50 -35.81 1.65
CA TRP A 282 17.48 -36.59 0.94
C TRP A 282 16.10 -36.56 1.60
N GLU A 283 15.45 -35.41 1.75
CA GLU A 283 14.00 -35.41 2.05
C GLU A 283 13.28 -34.16 1.54
N SER A 284 13.51 -33.83 0.26
CA SER A 284 12.70 -32.83 -0.46
C SER A 284 11.37 -33.43 -0.92
N LYS A 285 10.42 -33.69 -0.02
CA LYS A 285 9.00 -33.82 -0.43
C LYS A 285 7.96 -33.15 0.47
N ASN A 286 8.22 -32.85 1.74
CA ASN A 286 7.33 -32.01 2.55
C ASN A 286 8.14 -30.96 3.30
N LYS A 287 8.17 -29.73 2.77
CA LYS A 287 8.81 -28.60 3.45
C LYS A 287 7.93 -28.15 4.60
N ALA A 288 8.10 -28.79 5.75
CA ALA A 288 7.45 -28.36 6.97
C ALA A 288 7.80 -26.90 7.28
N THR A 289 6.87 -26.12 7.81
CA THR A 289 7.14 -24.75 8.23
C THR A 289 7.85 -24.71 9.57
N ILE A 290 8.54 -23.61 9.87
CA ILE A 290 9.26 -23.45 11.15
C ILE A 290 8.33 -23.68 12.34
N ASP A 291 7.08 -23.24 12.24
CA ASP A 291 6.08 -23.42 13.27
C ASP A 291 5.62 -24.89 13.40
N GLU A 292 5.63 -25.67 12.31
CA GLU A 292 5.34 -27.11 12.36
C GLU A 292 6.44 -27.88 13.11
N GLU A 293 7.70 -27.53 12.91
CA GLU A 293 8.81 -28.16 13.66
C GLU A 293 8.88 -27.70 15.11
N LEU A 294 8.77 -26.40 15.37
CA LEU A 294 8.77 -25.88 16.76
C LEU A 294 7.59 -26.44 17.56
N GLY A 295 6.41 -26.54 16.93
CA GLY A 295 5.23 -27.15 17.55
C GLY A 295 5.35 -28.67 17.76
N GLY A 296 6.10 -29.36 16.89
CA GLY A 296 6.42 -30.78 17.05
C GLY A 296 7.38 -31.03 18.21
N HIS A 297 8.44 -30.22 18.33
CA HIS A 297 9.42 -30.34 19.41
C HIS A 297 8.82 -30.07 20.80
N TYR A 298 7.89 -29.12 20.92
CA TYR A 298 7.21 -28.86 22.20
C TYR A 298 6.29 -30.01 22.63
N ARG A 299 5.58 -30.65 21.69
CA ARG A 299 4.67 -31.79 21.99
C ARG A 299 5.41 -33.06 22.41
N MET A 300 6.63 -33.27 21.92
CA MET A 300 7.47 -34.41 22.33
C MET A 300 8.03 -34.21 23.75
N ALA A 301 8.19 -32.97 24.20
CA ALA A 301 8.61 -32.67 25.57
C ALA A 301 7.48 -32.83 26.59
N GLU A 302 6.23 -32.51 26.23
CA GLU A 302 5.06 -32.64 27.13
C GLU A 302 4.58 -34.08 27.33
N THR A 303 4.93 -35.01 26.43
CA THR A 303 4.57 -36.44 26.55
C THR A 303 5.61 -37.27 27.30
N ALA A 304 6.72 -36.65 27.73
CA ALA A 304 7.81 -37.27 28.46
C ALA A 304 7.84 -36.90 29.97
N SER A 305 6.76 -36.35 30.51
CA SER A 305 6.57 -36.09 31.96
C SER A 305 5.43 -36.91 32.55
#